data_AF-A0A4V3SWK6-F1
#
_entry.id   AF-A0A4V3SWK6-F1
#
_cell.length_a   1.000
_cell.length_b   1.000
_cell.length_c   1.000
_cell.angle_alpha   90.00
_cell.angle_beta   90.00
_cell.angle_gamma   90.00
#
_symmetry.space_group_name_H-M   'P 1'
#
loop_
_entity.id
_entity.type
_entity.pdbx_description
1 polymer ?
#
loop_
_entity_poly.entity_id
_entity_poly.type
_entity_poly.pdbx_seq_one_letter_code
_entity_poly.pdbx_strand_id
1 'polypeptide(L)'
;MDDVVRAQESVRAYGELLALAERLEVLRQLGEDGVEAHTTAALHAVRFAATILWRTVPDVPPPAYRQDDERLLELAAHWREAALGLGEFAPQRPVLRLVGDDTSPA
;
A
#
# COMPACT_ATOMS: atom_id res chain seq x y z
N MET A 1 28.33 20.99 -5.83
CA MET A 1 28.65 19.62 -5.34
C MET A 1 27.42 18.95 -4.75
N ASP A 2 26.55 19.70 -4.09
CA ASP A 2 25.34 19.19 -3.43
C ASP A 2 24.26 18.63 -4.39
N ASP A 3 24.06 19.25 -5.56
CA ASP A 3 22.99 18.84 -6.49
C ASP A 3 23.27 17.53 -7.22
N VAL A 4 24.54 17.24 -7.53
CA VAL A 4 24.93 15.98 -8.19
C VAL A 4 24.76 14.81 -7.22
N VAL A 5 25.17 14.97 -5.97
CA VAL A 5 24.96 13.95 -4.92
C VAL A 5 23.47 13.74 -4.68
N ARG A 6 22.69 14.82 -4.58
CA ARG A 6 21.22 14.73 -4.43
C ARG A 6 20.57 13.98 -5.58
N ALA A 7 20.99 14.25 -6.82
CA ALA A 7 20.47 13.56 -7.99
C ALA A 7 20.82 12.07 -7.98
N GLN A 8 22.07 11.72 -7.65
CA GLN A 8 22.52 10.34 -7.54
C GLN A 8 21.76 9.56 -6.47
N GLU A 9 21.57 10.14 -5.28
CA GLU A 9 20.80 9.51 -4.21
C GLU A 9 19.32 9.37 -4.58
N SER A 10 18.77 10.31 -5.35
CA SER A 10 17.38 10.22 -5.83
C SER A 10 17.20 9.07 -6.82
N VAL A 11 18.16 8.88 -7.75
CA VAL A 11 18.18 7.74 -8.68
C VAL A 11 18.30 6.42 -7.91
N ARG A 12 19.18 6.38 -6.90
CA ARG A 12 19.37 5.19 -6.04
C ARG A 12 18.09 4.83 -5.29
N ALA A 13 17.50 5.80 -4.59
CA ALA A 13 16.27 5.60 -3.84
C ALA A 13 15.12 5.13 -4.74
N TYR A 14 15.01 5.70 -5.95
CA TYR A 14 14.02 5.26 -6.93
C TYR A 14 14.23 3.80 -7.34
N GLY A 15 15.46 3.39 -7.65
CA GLY A 15 15.78 2.00 -7.98
C GLY A 15 15.49 1.03 -6.84
N GLU A 16 15.79 1.41 -5.60
CA GLU A 16 15.51 0.61 -4.41
C GLU A 16 14.00 0.41 -4.18
N LEU A 17 13.18 1.43 -4.42
CA LEU A 17 11.72 1.32 -4.36
C LEU A 17 11.17 0.37 -5.43
N LEU A 18 11.69 0.42 -6.66
CA LEU A 18 11.27 -0.50 -7.73
C LEU A 18 11.63 -1.95 -7.38
N ALA A 19 12.86 -2.20 -6.93
CA ALA A 19 13.30 -3.53 -6.53
C ALA A 19 12.49 -4.08 -5.34
N LEU A 20 12.11 -3.21 -4.39
CA LEU A 20 11.24 -3.61 -3.29
C LEU A 20 9.81 -3.93 -3.76
N ALA A 21 9.25 -3.14 -4.69
CA ALA A 21 7.94 -3.41 -5.26
C ALA A 21 7.90 -4.77 -5.98
N GLU A 22 8.96 -5.13 -6.71
CA GLU A 22 9.08 -6.45 -7.35
C GLU A 22 9.10 -7.58 -6.32
N ARG A 23 9.85 -7.45 -5.23
CA ARG A 23 9.87 -8.46 -4.16
C ARG A 23 8.51 -8.61 -3.49
N LEU A 24 7.82 -7.50 -3.21
CA LEU A 24 6.47 -7.52 -2.63
C LEU A 24 5.43 -8.13 -3.59
N GLU A 25 5.57 -7.90 -4.89
CA GLU A 25 4.76 -8.53 -5.92
C GLU A 25 4.96 -10.06 -5.95
N VAL A 26 6.22 -10.52 -5.86
CA VAL A 26 6.52 -11.96 -5.73
C VAL A 26 5.89 -12.53 -4.45
N LEU A 27 6.03 -11.86 -3.30
CA LEU A 27 5.40 -12.30 -2.05
C LEU A 27 3.88 -12.38 -2.15
N ARG A 28 3.24 -11.39 -2.80
CA ARG A 28 1.80 -11.38 -3.07
C ARG A 28 1.36 -12.58 -3.93
N GLN A 29 2.18 -13.00 -4.89
CA GLN A 29 1.89 -14.13 -5.78
C GLN A 29 2.11 -15.50 -5.13
N LEU A 30 2.98 -15.58 -4.12
CA LEU A 30 3.42 -16.85 -3.54
C LEU A 30 2.49 -17.45 -2.50
N GLY A 31 1.67 -16.67 -1.80
CA GLY A 31 0.78 -17.30 -0.82
C GLY A 31 -0.54 -17.75 -1.41
N GLU A 32 -0.89 -18.97 -1.04
CA GLU A 32 -2.18 -19.58 -1.31
C GLU A 32 -3.29 -18.89 -0.50
N ASP A 33 -4.53 -18.95 -1.02
CA ASP A 33 -5.76 -18.57 -0.33
C ASP A 33 -5.74 -17.22 0.41
N GLY A 34 -5.18 -16.19 -0.23
CA GLY A 34 -5.20 -14.82 0.27
C GLY A 34 -3.98 -14.47 1.11
N VAL A 35 -2.85 -14.13 0.47
CA VAL A 35 -1.77 -13.43 1.16
C VAL A 35 -2.30 -12.12 1.74
N GLU A 36 -1.94 -11.96 3.01
CA GLU A 36 -2.25 -10.88 3.93
C GLU A 36 -2.47 -9.53 3.23
N ALA A 37 -3.65 -8.94 3.43
CA ALA A 37 -3.99 -7.61 2.94
C ALA A 37 -2.87 -6.57 3.21
N HIS A 38 -2.09 -6.76 4.27
CA HIS A 38 -0.89 -5.96 4.60
C HIS A 38 0.21 -6.01 3.53
N THR A 39 0.46 -7.17 2.91
CA THR A 39 1.45 -7.30 1.81
C THR A 39 0.98 -6.53 0.59
N THR A 40 -0.31 -6.62 0.25
CA THR A 40 -0.92 -5.84 -0.84
C THR A 40 -0.85 -4.34 -0.53
N ALA A 41 -1.22 -3.92 0.67
CA ALA A 41 -1.14 -2.52 1.07
C ALA A 41 0.29 -1.98 1.05
N ALA A 42 1.27 -2.76 1.52
CA ALA A 42 2.69 -2.39 1.46
C ALA A 42 3.19 -2.24 0.02
N LEU A 43 2.82 -3.17 -0.87
CA LEU A 43 3.12 -3.08 -2.30
C LEU A 43 2.55 -1.79 -2.91
N HIS A 44 1.29 -1.47 -2.58
CA HIS A 44 0.64 -0.26 -3.05
C HIS A 44 1.33 1.01 -2.52
N ALA A 45 1.76 1.02 -1.26
CA ALA A 45 2.52 2.13 -0.67
C ALA A 45 3.86 2.36 -1.39
N VAL A 46 4.61 1.29 -1.66
CA VAL A 46 5.92 1.39 -2.34
C VAL A 46 5.75 1.86 -3.79
N ARG A 47 4.73 1.35 -4.50
CA ARG A 47 4.40 1.83 -5.86
C ARG A 47 4.00 3.30 -5.85
N PHE A 48 3.23 3.74 -4.86
CA PHE A 48 2.85 5.14 -4.72
C PHE A 48 4.09 6.03 -4.49
N ALA A 49 4.96 5.64 -3.56
CA ALA A 49 6.20 6.34 -3.27
C ALA A 49 7.13 6.43 -4.50
N ALA A 50 7.32 5.32 -5.23
CA ALA A 50 8.12 5.31 -6.46
C ALA A 50 7.54 6.24 -7.53
N THR A 51 6.21 6.31 -7.66
CA THR A 51 5.56 7.20 -8.63
C THR A 51 5.70 8.67 -8.27
N ILE A 52 5.62 9.02 -6.98
CA ILE A 52 5.89 10.39 -6.51
C ILE A 52 7.34 10.77 -6.79
N LEU A 53 8.28 9.91 -6.40
CA LEU A 53 9.71 10.19 -6.52
C LEU A 53 10.12 10.33 -7.99
N TRP A 54 9.63 9.44 -8.87
CA TRP A 54 9.89 9.46 -10.31
C TRP A 54 9.70 10.85 -10.95
N ARG A 55 8.70 11.63 -10.52
CA ARG A 55 8.42 12.98 -11.05
C ARG A 55 9.56 14.00 -10.81
N THR A 56 10.51 13.67 -9.95
CA THR A 56 11.60 14.55 -9.53
C THR A 56 12.98 13.97 -9.86
N VAL A 57 13.07 12.71 -10.28
CA VAL A 57 14.33 12.06 -10.63
C VAL A 57 14.62 12.27 -12.12
N PRO A 58 15.79 12.82 -12.48
CA PRO A 58 16.15 13.03 -13.88
C PRO A 58 16.47 11.70 -14.59
N ASP A 59 16.13 11.62 -15.88
CA ASP A 59 16.59 10.60 -16.84
C ASP A 59 16.33 9.12 -16.45
N VAL A 60 15.30 8.85 -15.64
CA VAL A 60 14.87 7.49 -15.28
C VAL A 60 13.59 7.07 -16.00
N PRO A 61 13.45 5.79 -16.38
CA PRO A 61 12.23 5.29 -16.99
C PRO A 61 11.05 5.36 -16.00
N PRO A 62 9.81 5.51 -16.49
CA PRO A 62 8.63 5.42 -15.65
C PRO A 62 8.50 4.02 -15.02
N PRO A 63 7.79 3.89 -13.90
CA PRO A 63 7.56 2.58 -13.30
C PRO A 63 6.82 1.62 -14.24
N ALA A 64 7.04 0.31 -14.12
CA ALA A 64 6.45 -0.70 -15.01
C ALA A 64 4.96 -1.04 -14.72
N TYR A 65 4.23 -0.15 -14.06
CA TYR A 65 2.80 -0.29 -13.73
C TYR A 65 2.07 1.01 -14.06
N ARG A 66 0.75 0.96 -14.28
CA ARG A 66 -0.05 2.14 -14.68
C ARG A 66 0.09 3.32 -13.71
N GLN A 67 0.10 4.53 -14.24
CA GLN A 67 0.26 5.80 -13.48
C GLN A 67 -0.87 6.79 -13.74
N ASP A 68 -1.99 6.34 -14.30
CA ASP A 68 -3.18 7.17 -14.44
C ASP A 68 -3.77 7.55 -13.07
N ASP A 69 -4.57 8.62 -13.05
CA ASP A 69 -5.12 9.19 -11.81
C ASP A 69 -5.96 8.17 -11.03
N GLU A 70 -6.68 7.31 -11.73
CA GLU A 70 -7.46 6.21 -11.15
C GLU A 70 -6.55 5.24 -10.38
N ARG A 71 -5.45 4.80 -11.01
CA ARG A 71 -4.47 3.95 -10.36
C ARG A 71 -3.81 4.64 -9.18
N LEU A 72 -3.49 5.93 -9.28
CA LEU A 72 -2.92 6.68 -8.16
C LEU A 72 -3.86 6.76 -6.96
N LEU A 73 -5.16 6.97 -7.20
CA LEU A 73 -6.18 6.95 -6.16
C LEU A 73 -6.30 5.57 -5.51
N GLU A 74 -6.25 4.51 -6.30
CA GLU A 74 -6.28 3.13 -5.81
C GLU A 74 -5.05 2.81 -4.95
N LEU A 75 -3.85 3.20 -5.39
CA LEU A 75 -2.63 3.05 -4.61
C LEU A 75 -2.76 3.79 -3.27
N ALA A 76 -3.24 5.03 -3.30
CA ALA A 76 -3.40 5.87 -2.11
C ALA A 76 -4.44 5.34 -1.11
N ALA A 77 -5.55 4.78 -1.60
CA ALA A 77 -6.62 4.25 -0.76
C ALA A 77 -6.17 3.01 0.04
N HIS A 78 -5.54 2.04 -0.63
CA HIS A 78 -5.18 0.77 -0.01
C HIS A 78 -4.15 0.93 1.12
N TRP A 79 -3.09 1.71 0.91
CA TRP A 79 -2.10 1.90 1.99
C TRP A 79 -2.69 2.68 3.17
N ARG A 80 -3.55 3.68 2.89
CA ARG A 80 -4.22 4.48 3.92
C ARG A 80 -5.13 3.61 4.78
N GLU A 81 -5.92 2.74 4.16
CA GLU A 81 -6.85 1.86 4.87
C GLU A 81 -6.10 0.86 5.76
N ALA A 82 -5.00 0.30 5.27
CA ALA A 82 -4.12 -0.55 6.08
C ALA A 82 -3.49 0.21 7.26
N ALA A 83 -2.93 1.40 7.01
CA ALA A 83 -2.30 2.21 8.04
C ALA A 83 -3.27 2.64 9.15
N LEU A 84 -4.56 2.81 8.81
CA LEU A 84 -5.60 3.24 9.74
C LEU A 84 -6.45 2.08 10.28
N GLY A 85 -6.21 0.83 9.86
CA GLY A 85 -7.02 -0.32 10.25
C GLY A 85 -8.48 -0.17 9.85
N LEU A 86 -8.75 0.22 8.60
CA LEU A 86 -10.09 0.43 8.05
C LEU A 86 -10.50 -0.72 7.12
N GLY A 87 -11.81 -0.89 6.91
CA GLY A 87 -12.33 -1.89 5.96
C GLY A 87 -11.89 -3.31 6.32
N GLU A 88 -11.20 -3.98 5.39
CA GLU A 88 -10.65 -5.34 5.57
C GLU A 88 -9.54 -5.42 6.63
N PHE A 89 -8.92 -4.29 6.95
CA PHE A 89 -7.86 -4.18 7.97
C PHE A 89 -8.41 -3.88 9.37
N ALA A 90 -9.73 -3.70 9.50
CA ALA A 90 -10.33 -3.37 10.78
C ALA A 90 -10.17 -4.54 11.76
N PRO A 91 -9.83 -4.26 13.03
CA PRO A 91 -9.80 -5.31 14.04
C PRO A 91 -11.16 -5.98 14.12
N GLN A 92 -11.17 -7.31 14.21
CA GLN A 92 -12.40 -8.09 14.34
C GLN A 92 -13.19 -7.57 15.54
N ARG A 93 -14.38 -7.01 15.29
CA ARG A 93 -15.25 -6.54 16.36
C ARG A 93 -15.77 -7.75 17.12
N PRO A 94 -15.80 -7.71 18.47
CA PRO A 94 -16.42 -8.77 19.24
C PRO A 94 -17.88 -8.92 18.81
N VAL A 95 -18.32 -10.16 18.64
CA VAL A 95 -19.72 -10.47 18.32
C VAL A 95 -20.58 -10.02 19.50
N LEU A 96 -21.32 -8.93 19.32
CA LEU A 96 -22.24 -8.43 20.33
C LEU A 96 -23.43 -9.37 20.43
N ARG A 97 -23.75 -9.84 21.64
CA ARG A 97 -24.97 -10.61 21.91
C ARG A 97 -26.07 -9.64 22.35
N LEU A 98 -27.22 -9.68 21.67
CA LEU A 98 -28.41 -8.98 22.14
C LEU A 98 -28.87 -9.62 23.46
N VAL A 99 -28.96 -8.83 24.52
CA VAL A 99 -29.60 -9.22 25.78
C VAL A 99 -30.94 -8.51 25.82
N GLY A 100 -32.03 -9.26 25.70
CA GLY A 100 -33.37 -8.75 25.95
C GLY A 100 -33.68 -8.85 27.43
N ASP A 101 -34.29 -7.81 28.00
CA ASP A 101 -34.95 -7.94 29.29
C ASP A 101 -36.20 -8.81 29.08
N ASP A 102 -36.16 -10.04 29.59
CA ASP A 102 -37.36 -10.88 29.79
C ASP A 102 -38.22 -10.27 30.90
N THR A 103 -38.75 -9.07 30.67
CA THR A 103 -39.89 -8.57 31.45
C THR A 103 -41.11 -8.76 30.58
N SER A 104 -41.62 -9.99 30.58
CA SER A 104 -42.94 -10.31 30.05
C SER A 104 -43.99 -9.55 30.87
N PRO A 105 -44.76 -8.60 30.32
CA PRO A 105 -45.91 -8.07 31.04
C PRO A 105 -46.98 -9.17 31.03
N ALA A 106 -47.32 -9.63 32.23
CA ALA A 106 -48.42 -10.55 32.49
C ALA A 106 -49.79 -9.92 32.13
#